data_AF-A0A4R8SVH1-F1
#
_entry.id   AF-A0A4R8SVH1-F1
#
_cell.length_a   1.000
_cell.length_b   1.000
_cell.length_c   1.000
_cell.angle_alpha   90.00
_cell.angle_beta   90.00
_cell.angle_gamma   90.00
#
_symmetry.space_group_name_H-M   'P 1'
#
loop_
_entity.id
_entity.type
_entity.pdbx_description
1 polymer ?
#
loop_
_entity_poly.entity_id
_entity_poly.type
_entity_poly.pdbx_seq_one_letter_code
_entity_poly.pdbx_strand_id
1 'polypeptide(L)' 'MNDWEAVGLKLGGICRSLVFQLWRTGELPSVKIGKRRFSTDRQIAEYVARLEAGAA' A
#
# COMPACT_ATOMS: atom_id res chain seq x y z
N MET A 1 9.30 -0.36 7.49
CA MET A 1 8.81 -1.35 6.50
C MET A 1 7.49 -1.88 7.00
N ASN A 2 6.43 -1.79 6.19
CA ASN A 2 5.04 -1.98 6.63
C ASN A 2 4.47 -3.25 6.01
N ASP A 3 3.94 -4.16 6.83
CA ASP A 3 3.17 -5.31 6.37
C ASP A 3 1.74 -4.90 6.00
N TRP A 4 0.88 -5.88 5.72
CA TRP A 4 -0.47 -5.59 5.24
C TRP A 4 -1.31 -4.85 6.28
N GLU A 5 -1.09 -5.12 7.57
CA GLU A 5 -1.85 -4.52 8.66
C GLU A 5 -1.40 -3.08 8.89
N ALA A 6 -0.09 -2.84 8.94
CA ALA A 6 0.48 -1.50 9.05
C ALA A 6 0.14 -0.62 7.84
N VAL A 7 0.17 -1.18 6.62
CA VAL A 7 -0.28 -0.48 5.41
C VAL A 7 -1.77 -0.16 5.49
N GLY A 8 -2.59 -1.12 5.90
CA GLY A 8 -4.04 -0.92 6.02
C GLY A 8 -4.39 0.19 7.00
N LEU A 9 -3.74 0.21 8.15
CA LEU A 9 -3.90 1.25 9.17
C LEU A 9 -3.51 2.64 8.63
N LYS A 10 -2.38 2.73 7.93
CA LYS A 10 -1.87 4.01 7.36
C LYS A 10 -2.74 4.56 6.22
N LEU A 11 -3.48 3.70 5.53
CA LEU A 11 -4.38 4.08 4.44
C LEU A 11 -5.83 4.30 4.90
N GLY A 12 -6.05 4.56 6.20
CA GLY A 12 -7.38 4.85 6.75
C GLY A 12 -8.12 3.62 7.29
N GLY A 13 -7.40 2.56 7.67
CA GLY A 13 -7.99 1.36 8.27
C GLY A 13 -8.59 0.38 7.26
N ILE A 14 -8.03 0.29 6.06
CA ILE A 14 -8.52 -0.60 5.01
C ILE A 14 -8.25 -2.08 5.31
N CYS A 15 -9.12 -2.96 4.80
CA CYS A 15 -9.06 -4.39 5.08
C CYS A 15 -7.92 -5.09 4.34
N ARG A 16 -7.49 -6.25 4.87
CA ARG A 16 -6.43 -7.09 4.30
C ARG A 16 -6.62 -7.35 2.80
N SER A 17 -7.82 -7.76 2.40
CA SER A 17 -8.11 -8.12 1.00
C SER A 17 -7.84 -6.96 0.05
N LEU A 18 -8.16 -5.72 0.45
CA LEU A 18 -7.89 -4.54 -0.35
C LEU A 18 -6.39 -4.27 -0.46
N VAL A 19 -5.64 -4.36 0.64
CA VAL A 19 -4.17 -4.19 0.61
C VAL A 19 -3.51 -5.19 -0.34
N PHE A 20 -3.90 -6.47 -0.27
CA PHE A 20 -3.37 -7.49 -1.17
C PHE A 20 -3.83 -7.28 -2.61
N GLN A 21 -5.03 -6.75 -2.85
CA GLN A 21 -5.47 -6.37 -4.18
C GLN A 21 -4.60 -5.25 -4.74
N LEU A 22 -4.35 -4.17 -3.98
CA LEU A 22 -3.49 -3.06 -4.39
C LEU A 22 -2.06 -3.51 -4.74
N TRP A 23 -1.51 -4.42 -3.93
CA TRP A 23 -0.21 -5.02 -4.24
C TRP A 23 -0.22 -5.94 -5.46
N ARG A 24 -1.35 -6.59 -5.74
CA ARG A 24 -1.52 -7.49 -6.89
C ARG A 24 -1.72 -6.71 -8.19
N THR A 25 -2.49 -5.62 -8.16
CA THR A 25 -2.70 -4.74 -9.31
C THR A 25 -1.51 -3.83 -9.57
N GLY A 26 -0.64 -3.64 -8.58
CA GLY A 26 0.52 -2.76 -8.69
C GLY A 26 0.18 -1.28 -8.45
N GLU A 27 -1.06 -0.98 -8.04
CA GLU A 27 -1.47 0.37 -7.64
C GLU A 27 -0.66 0.86 -6.44
N LEU A 28 -0.44 -0.01 -5.45
CA LEU A 28 0.45 0.25 -4.33
C LEU A 28 1.78 -0.50 -4.55
N PRO A 29 2.91 0.21 -4.66
CA PRO A 29 4.21 -0.43 -4.77
C PRO A 29 4.50 -1.31 -3.55
N SER A 30 5.05 -2.50 -3.79
CA SER A 30 5.45 -3.43 -2.73
C SER A 30 6.84 -4.01 -3.00
N VAL A 31 7.56 -4.24 -1.91
CA VAL A 31 8.80 -5.01 -1.87
C VAL A 31 8.44 -6.42 -1.42
N LYS A 32 8.76 -7.40 -2.25
CA LYS A 32 8.56 -8.81 -1.93
C LYS A 32 9.80 -9.36 -1.22
N ILE A 33 9.62 -9.89 -0.01
CA ILE A 33 10.66 -10.59 0.75
C ILE A 33 10.18 -12.02 0.98
N GLY A 34 10.78 -12.96 0.24
CA GLY A 34 10.35 -14.36 0.23
C GLY A 34 8.88 -14.50 -0.18
N LYS A 35 8.05 -15.04 0.72
CA LYS A 35 6.60 -15.22 0.52
C LYS A 35 5.75 -14.03 0.97
N ARG A 36 6.34 -13.00 1.58
CA ARG A 36 5.65 -11.83 2.13
C ARG A 36 5.89 -10.59 1.27
N ARG A 37 4.93 -9.67 1.30
CA ARG A 37 5.02 -8.35 0.68
C ARG A 37 4.94 -7.28 1.75
N PHE A 38 5.66 -6.20 1.52
CA PHE A 38 5.69 -5.04 2.40
C PHE A 38 5.72 -3.78 1.54
N SER A 39 5.19 -2.68 2.06
CA SER A 39 5.40 -1.35 1.48
C SER A 39 6.28 -0.51 2.39
N THR A 40 7.16 0.28 1.81
CA THR A 40 7.92 1.28 2.57
C THR A 40 7.06 2.51 2.82
N ASP A 41 7.42 3.31 3.82
CA ASP A 41 6.72 4.55 4.13
C ASP A 41 6.70 5.51 2.94
N ARG A 42 7.81 5.57 2.19
CA ARG A 42 7.90 6.31 0.93
C ARG A 42 6.87 5.83 -0.11
N GLN A 43 6.74 4.52 -0.31
CA GLN A 43 5.79 3.95 -1.27
C GLN A 43 4.33 4.24 -0.91
N ILE A 44 4.01 4.24 0.39
CA ILE A 44 2.67 4.59 0.89
C ILE A 44 2.41 6.08 0.66
N ALA A 45 3.36 6.95 1.00
CA ALA A 45 3.24 8.40 0.79
C ALA A 45 3.08 8.75 -0.69
N GLU A 46 3.86 8.14 -1.58
CA GLU A 46 3.74 8.31 -3.04
C GLU A 46 2.37 7.85 -3.56
N TYR A 47 1.82 6.76 -3.02
CA TYR A 47 0.49 6.29 -3.38
C TYR A 47 -0.60 7.29 -2.95
N VAL A 48 -0.54 7.79 -1.71
CA VAL A 48 -1.49 8.80 -1.21
C VAL A 48 -1.39 10.09 -2.03
N ALA A 49 -0.18 10.59 -2.28
CA ALA A 49 0.03 11.79 -3.08
C ALA A 49 -0.52 11.66 -4.52
N ARG A 50 -0.42 10.46 -5.12
CA ARG A 50 -1.03 10.18 -6.43
C ARG A 50 -2.56 10.23 -6.38
N LEU A 51 -3.18 9.72 -5.32
CA LEU A 51 -4.63 9.79 -5.14
C LEU A 51 -5.09 11.25 -4.96
N GLU A 52 -4.36 12.04 -4.17
CA GLU A 52 -4.63 13.47 -3.99
C GLU A 52 -4.49 14.25 -5.31
N ALA A 53 -3.47 13.94 -6.12
CA ALA A 53 -3.24 14.60 -7.39
C ALA A 53 -4.25 14.21 -8.49
N GLY A 54 -4.84 13.01 -8.41
CA GLY A 54 -5.87 12.53 -9.35
C GLY A 54 -7.30 12.91 -8.95
N ALA A 55 -7.51 13.44 -7.74
CA ALA A 55 -8.80 13.87 -7.22
C ALA A 55 -9.16 15.33 -7.59
N ALA A 56 -8.75 15.78 -8.79
CA ALA A 56 -9.11 17.08 -9.35
C ALA A 56 -10.38 17.00 -10.21
#